data_AF-A0A512E189-F1
#
_entry.id   AF-A0A512E189-F1
#
_cell.length_a   1.000
_cell.length_b   1.000
_cell.length_c   1.000
_cell.angle_alpha   90.00
_cell.angle_beta   90.00
_cell.angle_gamma   90.00
#
_symmetry.space_group_name_H-M   'P 1'
#
loop_
_entity.id
_entity.type
_entity.pdbx_description
1 polymer ?
#
loop_
_entity_poly.entity_id
_entity_poly.type
_entity_poly.pdbx_seq_one_letter_code
_entity_poly.pdbx_strand_id
1 'polypeptide(L)'
;MNGGPGGAPSLTDMAAIERELDMIALAIGDTRVALQAGGVIDLAGLDDRVASICAGLEAQPHETARVLMPKLTLLVQDLTMLSTACAQVQADTELALRKVSGSRASQAYGRPPLPPISGPVRD
;
A
#
# COMPACT_ATOMS: atom_id res chain seq x y z
N MET A 1 -1.50 52.82 12.24
CA MET A 1 -2.68 52.02 11.83
C MET A 1 -2.47 51.62 10.39
N ASN A 2 -2.27 50.34 10.10
CA ASN A 2 -2.43 49.74 8.77
C ASN A 2 -2.56 48.22 8.98
N GLY A 3 -3.81 47.75 9.03
CA GLY A 3 -4.13 46.32 9.02
C GLY A 3 -4.07 45.82 7.57
N GLY A 4 -3.24 44.81 7.33
CA GLY A 4 -3.24 44.07 6.07
C GLY A 4 -4.42 43.10 6.01
N PRO A 5 -4.97 42.81 4.82
CA PRO A 5 -6.12 41.93 4.67
C PRO A 5 -5.70 40.51 5.02
N GLY A 6 -6.14 40.04 6.18
CA GLY A 6 -6.17 38.61 6.48
C GLY A 6 -7.12 37.96 5.49
N GLY A 7 -6.58 37.38 4.42
CA GLY A 7 -7.34 36.55 3.49
C GLY A 7 -7.85 35.35 4.28
N ALA A 8 -9.13 35.38 4.66
CA ALA A 8 -9.79 34.20 5.17
C ALA A 8 -9.68 33.13 4.07
N PRO A 9 -9.22 31.92 4.40
CA PRO A 9 -9.23 30.85 3.42
C PRO A 9 -10.67 30.63 2.93
N SER A 10 -10.80 30.45 1.63
CA SER A 10 -12.11 30.40 1.01
C SER A 10 -12.77 29.05 1.29
N LEU A 11 -14.11 29.01 1.40
CA LEU A 11 -14.87 27.76 1.45
C LEU A 11 -14.54 26.82 0.28
N THR A 12 -14.08 27.39 -0.84
CA THR A 12 -13.59 26.67 -2.02
C THR A 12 -12.33 25.86 -1.75
N ASP A 13 -11.40 26.38 -0.92
CA ASP A 13 -10.18 25.66 -0.53
C ASP A 13 -10.50 24.47 0.36
N MET A 14 -11.47 24.62 1.27
CA MET A 14 -11.89 23.53 2.15
C MET A 14 -12.61 22.41 1.38
N ALA A 15 -13.50 22.76 0.44
CA ALA A 15 -14.16 21.79 -0.42
C ALA A 15 -13.17 21.06 -1.35
N ALA A 16 -12.09 21.73 -1.75
CA ALA A 16 -11.00 21.10 -2.51
C ALA A 16 -10.25 20.08 -1.64
N ILE A 17 -9.90 20.43 -0.40
CA ILE A 17 -9.27 19.51 0.56
C ILE A 17 -10.16 18.29 0.83
N GLU A 18 -11.46 18.49 1.04
CA GLU A 18 -12.42 17.39 1.24
C GLU A 18 -12.47 16.45 0.05
N ARG A 19 -12.53 17.00 -1.17
CA ARG A 19 -12.55 16.19 -2.40
C ARG A 19 -11.26 15.41 -2.57
N GLU A 20 -10.11 16.00 -2.28
CA GLU A 20 -8.82 15.32 -2.36
C GLU A 20 -8.74 14.18 -1.34
N LEU A 21 -9.21 14.40 -0.10
CA LEU A 21 -9.32 13.36 0.93
C LEU A 21 -10.18 12.18 0.45
N ASP A 22 -11.33 12.45 -0.17
CA ASP A 22 -12.22 11.41 -0.67
C ASP A 22 -11.59 10.63 -1.85
N MET A 23 -10.86 11.31 -2.74
CA MET A 23 -10.13 10.65 -3.82
C MET A 23 -9.01 9.75 -3.30
N ILE A 24 -8.28 10.19 -2.28
CA ILE A 24 -7.24 9.38 -1.64
C ILE A 24 -7.85 8.15 -0.97
N ALA A 25 -8.95 8.32 -0.21
CA ALA A 25 -9.62 7.20 0.45
C ALA A 25 -10.10 6.15 -0.56
N LEU A 26 -10.66 6.59 -1.70
CA LEU A 26 -11.06 5.70 -2.78
C LEU A 26 -9.86 4.95 -3.37
N ALA A 27 -8.76 5.65 -3.68
CA ALA A 27 -7.55 5.05 -4.22
C ALA A 27 -6.93 4.01 -3.26
N ILE A 28 -6.95 4.29 -1.94
CA ILE A 28 -6.50 3.33 -0.92
C ILE A 28 -7.41 2.10 -0.89
N GLY A 29 -8.73 2.29 -0.99
CA GLY A 29 -9.71 1.22 -1.08
C GLY A 29 -9.47 0.30 -2.29
N ASP A 30 -9.34 0.89 -3.47
CA ASP A 30 -9.04 0.16 -4.72
C ASP A 30 -7.70 -0.58 -4.62
N THR A 31 -6.69 0.06 -4.03
CA THR A 31 -5.38 -0.55 -3.78
C THR A 31 -5.51 -1.82 -2.96
N ARG A 32 -6.24 -1.76 -1.84
CA ARG A 32 -6.43 -2.92 -0.97
C ARG A 32 -7.14 -4.07 -1.67
N VAL A 33 -8.19 -3.78 -2.45
CA VAL A 33 -8.93 -4.81 -3.19
C VAL A 33 -8.03 -5.51 -4.21
N ALA A 34 -7.25 -4.75 -4.96
CA ALA A 34 -6.34 -5.34 -5.95
C ALA A 34 -5.15 -6.08 -5.31
N LEU A 35 -4.62 -5.61 -4.17
CA LEU A 35 -3.62 -6.36 -3.40
C LEU A 35 -4.18 -7.72 -2.93
N GLN A 36 -5.43 -7.76 -2.46
CA GLN A 36 -6.09 -9.01 -2.08
C GLN A 36 -6.32 -9.95 -3.27
N ALA A 37 -6.50 -9.41 -4.48
CA ALA A 37 -6.58 -10.17 -5.71
C ALA A 37 -5.21 -10.64 -6.26
N GLY A 38 -4.10 -10.31 -5.58
CA GLY A 38 -2.73 -10.61 -6.02
C GLY A 38 -2.19 -9.66 -7.09
N GLY A 39 -2.85 -8.53 -7.32
CA GLY A 39 -2.39 -7.47 -8.20
C GLY A 39 -1.29 -6.61 -7.58
N VAL A 40 -0.53 -5.93 -8.43
CA VAL A 40 0.45 -4.92 -8.03
C VAL A 40 -0.15 -3.54 -8.31
N ILE A 41 -0.09 -2.64 -7.34
CA ILE A 41 -0.52 -1.26 -7.52
C ILE A 41 0.61 -0.30 -7.18
N ASP A 42 0.68 0.74 -7.98
CA ASP A 42 1.56 1.87 -7.79
C ASP A 42 0.92 2.87 -6.80
N LEU A 43 1.60 3.10 -5.69
CA LEU A 43 1.25 4.10 -4.68
C LEU A 43 2.09 5.38 -4.81
N ALA A 44 2.85 5.54 -5.90
CA ALA A 44 3.67 6.71 -6.13
C ALA A 44 2.84 8.00 -6.09
N GLY A 45 3.34 8.98 -5.34
CA GLY A 45 2.71 10.30 -5.19
C GLY A 45 1.53 10.34 -4.21
N LEU A 46 1.22 9.23 -3.52
CA LEU A 46 0.28 9.26 -2.40
C LEU A 46 0.81 10.15 -1.26
N ASP A 47 2.12 10.07 -0.99
CA ASP A 47 2.83 10.88 -0.01
C ASP A 47 2.76 12.38 -0.34
N ASP A 48 3.00 12.75 -1.61
CA ASP A 48 2.90 14.14 -2.07
C ASP A 48 1.49 14.70 -1.90
N ARG A 49 0.45 13.90 -2.22
CA ARG A 49 -0.94 14.31 -2.06
C ARG A 49 -1.33 14.50 -0.60
N VAL A 50 -0.92 13.58 0.27
CA VAL A 50 -1.12 13.70 1.72
C VAL A 50 -0.37 14.92 2.27
N ALA A 51 0.87 15.16 1.84
CA ALA A 51 1.64 16.33 2.23
C ALA A 51 0.95 17.64 1.81
N SER A 52 0.40 17.70 0.60
CA SER A 52 -0.37 18.85 0.11
C SER A 52 -1.62 19.11 0.95
N ILE A 53 -2.34 18.07 1.39
CA ILE A 53 -3.50 18.21 2.27
C ILE A 53 -3.07 18.75 3.64
N CYS A 54 -1.99 18.19 4.22
CA CYS A 54 -1.46 18.65 5.50
C CYS A 54 -1.06 20.13 5.44
N ALA A 55 -0.34 20.54 4.40
CA ALA A 55 0.02 21.95 4.19
C ALA A 55 -1.23 22.84 4.00
N GLY A 56 -2.24 22.36 3.26
CA GLY A 56 -3.50 23.05 3.08
C GLY A 56 -4.26 23.26 4.39
N LEU A 57 -4.25 22.26 5.28
CA LEU A 57 -4.87 22.31 6.60
C LEU A 57 -4.13 23.22 7.59
N GLU A 58 -2.80 23.23 7.57
CA GLU A 58 -1.98 24.11 8.40
C GLU A 58 -2.24 25.60 8.11
N ALA A 59 -2.62 25.92 6.87
CA ALA A 59 -3.00 27.27 6.46
C ALA A 59 -4.42 27.68 6.92
N GLN A 60 -5.22 26.76 7.46
CA GLN A 60 -6.60 27.04 7.89
C GLN A 60 -6.70 27.45 9.36
N PRO A 61 -7.70 28.26 9.74
CA PRO A 61 -8.09 28.42 11.13
C PRO A 61 -8.41 27.07 11.78
N HIS A 62 -7.95 26.89 13.02
CA HIS A 62 -8.16 25.65 13.79
C HIS A 62 -9.62 25.19 13.85
N GLU A 63 -10.57 26.13 13.93
CA GLU A 63 -11.99 25.82 14.02
C GLU A 63 -12.53 25.21 12.72
N THR A 64 -12.06 25.69 11.57
CA THR A 64 -12.43 25.17 10.25
C THR A 64 -11.74 23.83 9.99
N ALA A 65 -10.46 23.69 10.35
CA ALA A 65 -9.74 22.41 10.24
C ALA A 65 -10.35 21.30 11.11
N ARG A 66 -10.93 21.65 12.28
CA ARG A 66 -11.60 20.68 13.16
C ARG A 66 -12.77 19.96 12.50
N VAL A 67 -13.43 20.58 11.53
CA VAL A 67 -14.54 19.96 10.78
C VAL A 67 -14.05 18.74 9.99
N LEU A 68 -12.79 18.73 9.57
CA LEU A 68 -12.19 17.66 8.78
C LEU A 68 -11.58 16.52 9.64
N MET A 69 -11.50 16.69 10.96
CA MET A 69 -10.93 15.68 11.88
C MET A 69 -11.54 14.28 11.73
N PRO A 70 -12.86 14.11 11.55
CA PRO A 70 -13.42 12.77 11.31
C PRO A 70 -12.89 12.13 10.03
N LYS A 71 -12.81 12.88 8.92
CA LYS A 71 -12.27 12.40 7.64
C LYS A 71 -10.78 12.06 7.73
N LEU A 72 -10.00 12.89 8.43
CA LEU A 72 -8.57 12.62 8.67
C LEU A 72 -8.37 11.36 9.52
N THR A 73 -9.21 11.15 10.52
CA THR A 73 -9.16 9.94 11.35
C THR A 73 -9.45 8.69 10.52
N LEU A 74 -10.46 8.75 9.63
CA LEU A 74 -10.77 7.67 8.71
C LEU A 74 -9.61 7.40 7.74
N LEU A 75 -9.02 8.45 7.16
CA LEU A 75 -7.86 8.30 6.27
C LEU A 75 -6.69 7.59 6.97
N VAL A 76 -6.38 7.94 8.22
CA VAL A 76 -5.33 7.26 8.99
C VAL A 76 -5.66 5.78 9.22
N GLN A 77 -6.92 5.45 9.47
CA GLN A 77 -7.35 4.05 9.60
C GLN A 77 -7.20 3.31 8.26
N ASP A 78 -7.56 3.93 7.14
CA ASP A 78 -7.41 3.35 5.81
C ASP A 78 -5.94 3.09 5.44
N LEU A 79 -5.05 4.05 5.74
CA LEU A 79 -3.60 3.88 5.57
C LEU A 79 -3.04 2.77 6.46
N THR A 80 -3.54 2.65 7.70
CA THR A 80 -3.12 1.58 8.62
C THR A 80 -3.56 0.21 8.10
N MET A 81 -4.78 0.10 7.59
CA MET A 81 -5.29 -1.12 6.97
C MET A 81 -4.50 -1.50 5.71
N LEU A 82 -4.16 -0.51 4.88
CA LEU A 82 -3.31 -0.72 3.70
C LEU A 82 -1.92 -1.21 4.10
N SER A 83 -1.28 -0.57 5.09
CA SER A 83 0.03 -1.00 5.60
C SER A 83 -0.01 -2.45 6.09
N THR A 84 -1.08 -2.85 6.78
CA THR A 84 -1.26 -4.22 7.26
C THR A 84 -1.41 -5.20 6.10
N ALA A 85 -2.19 -4.84 5.07
CA ALA A 85 -2.36 -5.67 3.88
C ALA A 85 -1.03 -5.86 3.12
N CYS A 86 -0.23 -4.80 2.97
CA CYS A 86 1.10 -4.89 2.35
C CYS A 86 2.03 -5.82 3.12
N ALA A 87 2.06 -5.72 4.46
CA ALA A 87 2.87 -6.60 5.30
C ALA A 87 2.46 -8.08 5.15
N GLN A 88 1.16 -8.35 5.06
CA GLN A 88 0.65 -9.71 4.84
C GLN A 88 1.08 -10.26 3.48
N VAL A 89 0.89 -9.49 2.40
CA VAL A 89 1.32 -9.89 1.05
C VAL A 89 2.83 -10.15 1.00
N GLN A 90 3.63 -9.35 1.69
CA GLN A 90 5.08 -9.55 1.79
C GLN A 90 5.42 -10.87 2.49
N ALA A 91 4.79 -11.15 3.63
CA ALA A 91 5.00 -12.40 4.38
C ALA A 91 4.58 -13.63 3.56
N ASP A 92 3.45 -13.56 2.85
CA ASP A 92 2.97 -14.64 2.00
C ASP A 92 3.90 -14.88 0.81
N THR A 93 4.41 -13.80 0.21
CA THR A 93 5.39 -13.87 -0.88
C THR A 93 6.69 -14.51 -0.41
N GLU A 94 7.20 -14.12 0.77
CA GLU A 94 8.41 -14.72 1.33
C GLU A 94 8.24 -16.21 1.62
N LEU A 95 7.09 -16.61 2.18
CA LEU A 95 6.76 -18.00 2.46
C LEU A 95 6.66 -18.81 1.16
N ALA A 96 6.02 -18.26 0.13
CA ALA A 96 5.94 -18.89 -1.19
C ALA A 96 7.33 -19.10 -1.81
N LEU A 97 8.20 -18.10 -1.75
CA LEU A 97 9.58 -18.20 -2.25
C LEU A 97 10.37 -19.28 -1.50
N ARG A 98 10.25 -19.38 -0.17
CA ARG A 98 10.88 -20.43 0.64
C ARG A 98 10.38 -21.83 0.27
N LYS A 99 9.10 -22.00 -0.04
CA LYS A 99 8.54 -23.28 -0.52
C LYS A 99 9.11 -23.67 -1.88
N VAL A 100 9.21 -22.72 -2.81
CA VAL A 100 9.76 -22.97 -4.15
C VAL A 100 11.24 -23.36 -4.08
N SER A 101 12.04 -22.69 -3.25
CA SER A 101 13.45 -23.04 -3.07
C SER A 101 13.64 -24.41 -2.41
N GLY A 102 12.82 -24.73 -1.39
CA GLY A 102 12.82 -26.06 -0.74
C GLY A 102 12.41 -27.20 -1.68
N SER A 103 11.41 -26.99 -2.54
CA SER A 103 11.00 -27.97 -3.57
C SER A 103 12.08 -28.20 -4.63
N ARG A 104 12.80 -27.15 -5.05
CA ARG A 104 13.91 -27.30 -6.00
C ARG A 104 15.07 -28.10 -5.42
N ALA A 105 15.41 -27.88 -4.15
CA ALA A 105 16.45 -28.66 -3.47
C ALA A 105 16.07 -30.13 -3.34
N SER A 106 14.84 -30.43 -2.93
CA SER A 106 14.37 -31.83 -2.79
C SER A 106 14.25 -32.57 -4.13
N GLN A 107 13.94 -31.88 -5.24
CA GLN A 107 14.02 -32.48 -6.59
C GLN A 107 15.47 -32.72 -7.06
N ALA A 108 16.43 -31.88 -6.66
CA ALA A 108 17.83 -32.04 -7.02
C ALA A 108 18.52 -33.20 -6.26
N TYR A 109 18.16 -33.42 -4.99
CA TYR A 109 18.77 -34.45 -4.13
C TYR A 109 17.95 -35.72 -3.97
N GLY A 110 16.66 -35.73 -4.37
CA GLY A 110 15.74 -36.86 -4.19
C GLY A 110 15.69 -37.86 -5.35
N ARG A 111 16.52 -37.73 -6.38
CA ARG A 111 16.54 -38.67 -7.51
C ARG A 111 17.34 -39.92 -7.10
N PRO A 112 16.72 -41.10 -6.90
CA PRO A 112 17.47 -42.30 -6.59
C PRO A 112 18.42 -42.63 -7.75
N PRO A 113 19.64 -43.14 -7.48
CA PRO A 113 20.56 -43.55 -8.53
C PRO A 113 19.87 -44.63 -9.38
N LEU A 114 19.81 -44.40 -10.69
CA LEU A 114 19.36 -45.42 -11.65
C LEU A 114 20.22 -46.68 -11.44
N PRO A 115 19.61 -47.87 -11.36
CA PRO A 115 20.39 -49.10 -11.23
C PRO A 115 21.32 -49.26 -12.43
N PRO A 116 22.55 -49.79 -12.24
CA PRO A 116 23.48 -49.99 -13.34
C PRO A 116 22.85 -50.90 -14.39
N ILE A 117 22.89 -50.48 -15.64
CA ILE A 117 22.49 -51.30 -16.79
C ILE A 117 23.44 -52.49 -16.82
N SER A 118 22.98 -53.66 -16.37
CA SER A 118 23.69 -54.93 -16.56
C SER A 118 23.77 -55.21 -18.06
N GLY A 119 24.94 -54.92 -18.65
CA GLY A 119 25.28 -55.37 -19.99
C GLY A 119 25.34 -56.90 -20.04
N PRO A 120 25.08 -57.52 -21.21
CA PRO A 120 25.05 -58.97 -21.34
C PRO A 120 26.45 -59.55 -21.12
N VAL A 121 26.58 -60.43 -20.12
CA VAL A 121 27.72 -61.35 -19.99
C VAL A 121 27.73 -62.24 -21.22
N ARG A 122 28.80 -62.17 -22.00
CA ARG A 122 29.04 -63.03 -23.16
C ARG A 122 30.18 -64.00 -22.81
N ASP A 123 29.80 -65.27 -22.80
CA ASP A 123 30.55 -66.54 -22.81
C ASP A 123 31.60 -66.81 -21.71
#